data_AF-A0A952D5G2-F1
#
_entry.id   AF-A0A952D5G2-F1
#
_cell.length_a   1.000
_cell.length_b   1.000
_cell.length_c   1.000
_cell.angle_alpha   90.00
_cell.angle_beta   90.00
_cell.angle_gamma   90.00
#
_symmetry.space_group_name_H-M   'P 1'
#
loop_
_entity.id
_entity.type
_entity.pdbx_description
1 polymer ?
#
loop_
_entity_poly.entity_id
_entity_poly.type
_entity_poly.pdbx_seq_one_letter_code
_entity_poly.pdbx_strand_id
1 'polypeptide(L)'
;MTAVAAPTLEPAAELLGHEAPIRAMAFQGVLAATADMDMRVTAHREGRAVRTWDVSSKHSRGRAVDRMRAISFDGLGRIWVAAGRYLWCLDPDSDEPVFRYQAPNFLTFLVNSPVAVAGLRDGSCLASFEDGTVKVFGPSGWRVASKRDNDAPNWMETLADGETVVGADAFSWSVWHRGHKERATRAEDHVYGMAADPVAGTVALWTASGVVIGSVSGELSPCFATDRGLPALAMGSGLVATTGVAGVSLHRLSGELVAVAPIAASESLRPRDAEQGEPEHHRPTAVRLHEGRLWVGVSNGQVIGFDLP
;
A
#
# COMPACT_ATOMS: atom_id res chain seq x y z
N MET A 1 -12.51 -36.20 -6.91
CA MET A 1 -13.17 -34.89 -6.99
C MET A 1 -12.34 -34.04 -7.94
N THR A 2 -12.86 -33.72 -9.12
CA THR A 2 -12.22 -32.81 -10.07
C THR A 2 -12.22 -31.41 -9.46
N ALA A 3 -11.03 -30.84 -9.23
CA ALA A 3 -10.91 -29.45 -8.83
C ALA A 3 -11.54 -28.59 -9.93
N VAL A 4 -12.64 -27.91 -9.61
CA VAL A 4 -13.21 -26.89 -10.48
C VAL A 4 -12.19 -25.76 -10.49
N ALA A 5 -11.63 -25.44 -11.65
CA ALA A 5 -10.72 -24.31 -11.78
C ALA A 5 -11.45 -23.03 -11.34
N ALA A 6 -10.82 -22.22 -10.50
CA ALA A 6 -11.38 -20.94 -10.11
C ALA A 6 -11.57 -20.05 -11.35
N PRO A 7 -12.65 -19.25 -11.42
CA PRO A 7 -12.90 -18.35 -12.54
C PRO A 7 -11.77 -17.34 -12.72
N THR A 8 -11.48 -17.03 -13.98
CA THR A 8 -10.55 -15.97 -14.38
C THR A 8 -11.31 -14.65 -14.46
N LEU A 9 -10.77 -13.59 -13.85
CA LEU A 9 -11.31 -12.24 -13.95
C LEU A 9 -10.81 -11.54 -15.21
N GLU A 10 -11.70 -10.78 -15.86
CA GLU A 10 -11.37 -9.95 -17.02
C GLU A 10 -11.18 -8.48 -16.59
N PRO A 11 -10.24 -7.74 -17.22
CA PRO A 11 -10.08 -6.31 -16.99
C PRO A 11 -11.37 -5.52 -17.30
N ALA A 12 -11.78 -4.65 -16.36
CA ALA A 12 -12.99 -3.85 -16.46
C ALA A 12 -12.75 -2.33 -16.35
N ALA A 13 -11.61 -1.92 -15.78
CA ALA A 13 -11.25 -0.52 -15.62
C ALA A 13 -9.73 -0.31 -15.67
N GLU A 14 -9.30 0.93 -15.88
CA GLU A 14 -7.89 1.30 -15.88
C GLU A 14 -7.71 2.71 -15.30
N LEU A 15 -6.63 2.93 -14.53
CA LEU A 15 -6.13 4.26 -14.18
C LEU A 15 -4.80 4.49 -14.91
N LEU A 16 -4.80 5.49 -15.80
CA LEU A 16 -3.64 5.86 -16.59
C LEU A 16 -2.88 7.02 -15.94
N GLY A 17 -1.57 7.10 -16.17
CA GLY A 17 -0.77 8.26 -15.75
C GLY A 17 0.66 7.97 -15.29
N HIS A 18 1.10 6.71 -15.33
CA HIS A 18 2.45 6.32 -14.94
C HIS A 18 3.20 5.64 -16.08
N GLU A 19 4.50 5.87 -16.12
CA GLU A 19 5.44 5.27 -17.09
C GLU A 19 6.41 4.30 -16.41
N ALA A 20 6.35 4.22 -15.08
CA ALA A 20 7.20 3.40 -14.22
C ALA A 20 6.36 2.43 -13.39
N PRO A 21 6.94 1.31 -12.91
CA PRO A 21 6.24 0.32 -12.09
C PRO A 21 5.42 0.97 -10.97
N ILE A 22 4.17 0.56 -10.82
CA ILE A 22 3.32 1.04 -9.72
C ILE A 22 3.86 0.49 -8.40
N ARG A 23 4.03 1.34 -7.40
CA ARG A 23 4.58 0.94 -6.11
C ARG A 23 3.55 0.90 -5.00
N ALA A 24 2.60 1.82 -5.02
CA ALA A 24 1.57 1.95 -4.00
C ALA A 24 0.32 2.61 -4.60
N MET A 25 -0.83 2.31 -3.99
CA MET A 25 -2.09 2.96 -4.32
C MET A 25 -3.02 2.99 -3.10
N ALA A 26 -3.88 3.98 -3.04
CA ALA A 26 -4.91 4.16 -2.02
C ALA A 26 -6.20 4.65 -2.67
N PHE A 27 -7.33 4.38 -2.02
CA PHE A 27 -8.66 4.75 -2.49
C PHE A 27 -9.47 5.36 -1.35
N GLN A 28 -10.37 6.30 -1.69
CA GLN A 28 -11.34 6.88 -0.77
C GLN A 28 -12.55 7.38 -1.56
N GLY A 29 -13.65 6.61 -1.50
CA GLY A 29 -14.82 6.87 -2.34
C GLY A 29 -14.43 6.95 -3.82
N VAL A 30 -14.79 8.06 -4.48
CA VAL A 30 -14.47 8.32 -5.89
C VAL A 30 -13.01 8.74 -6.16
N LEU A 31 -12.22 8.96 -5.11
CA LEU A 31 -10.81 9.34 -5.23
C LEU A 31 -9.92 8.11 -5.24
N ALA A 32 -8.90 8.14 -6.08
CA ALA A 32 -7.79 7.22 -6.04
C ALA A 32 -6.47 7.99 -6.07
N ALA A 33 -5.44 7.45 -5.45
CA ALA A 33 -4.09 7.96 -5.54
C ALA A 33 -3.15 6.80 -5.89
N THR A 34 -2.35 6.99 -6.92
CA THR A 34 -1.40 5.99 -7.43
C THR A 34 0.00 6.58 -7.38
N ALA A 35 0.99 5.76 -7.06
CA ALA A 35 2.37 6.20 -6.96
C ALA A 35 3.31 5.16 -7.58
N ASP A 36 4.29 5.64 -8.35
CA ASP A 36 5.24 4.80 -9.07
C ASP A 36 6.65 4.82 -8.48
N MET A 37 7.52 3.99 -9.06
CA MET A 37 8.93 3.88 -8.69
C MET A 37 9.79 5.09 -9.10
N ASP A 38 9.30 5.95 -10.00
CA ASP A 38 9.95 7.19 -10.42
C ASP A 38 9.54 8.40 -9.58
N MET A 39 8.90 8.15 -8.43
CA MET A 39 8.50 9.18 -7.45
C MET A 39 7.41 10.11 -7.99
N ARG A 40 6.59 9.65 -8.94
CA ARG A 40 5.36 10.38 -9.33
C ARG A 40 4.18 9.87 -8.53
N VAL A 41 3.36 10.80 -8.07
CA VAL A 41 2.06 10.54 -7.45
C VAL A 41 1.00 11.14 -8.36
N THR A 42 -0.02 10.36 -8.72
CA THR A 42 -1.16 10.83 -9.52
C THR A 42 -2.44 10.63 -8.71
N ALA A 43 -3.20 11.70 -8.55
CA ALA A 43 -4.55 11.66 -8.02
C ALA A 43 -5.54 11.49 -9.17
N HIS A 44 -6.56 10.67 -8.93
CA HIS A 44 -7.65 10.40 -9.84
C HIS A 44 -8.98 10.69 -9.16
N ARG A 45 -9.94 11.16 -9.93
CA ARG A 45 -11.34 11.33 -9.51
C ARG A 45 -12.22 10.67 -10.56
N GLU A 46 -13.06 9.74 -10.13
CA GLU A 46 -13.97 8.99 -11.03
C GLU A 46 -13.21 8.33 -12.21
N GLY A 47 -12.04 7.75 -11.93
CA GLY A 47 -11.20 7.07 -12.91
C GLY A 47 -10.37 7.97 -13.82
N ARG A 48 -10.44 9.30 -13.67
CA ARG A 48 -9.66 10.25 -14.47
C ARG A 48 -8.57 10.90 -13.64
N ALA A 49 -7.36 10.96 -14.18
CA ALA A 49 -6.27 11.72 -13.58
C ALA A 49 -6.66 13.20 -13.48
N VAL A 50 -6.62 13.74 -12.25
CA VAL A 50 -6.89 15.16 -11.98
C VAL A 50 -5.62 15.94 -11.71
N ARG A 51 -4.57 15.27 -11.21
CA ARG A 51 -3.35 15.93 -10.77
C ARG A 51 -2.19 14.95 -10.67
N THR A 52 -0.99 15.41 -10.99
CA THR A 52 0.24 14.64 -10.83
C THR A 52 1.32 15.50 -10.18
N TRP A 53 2.03 14.94 -9.22
CA TRP A 53 3.16 15.55 -8.56
C TRP A 53 4.43 14.71 -8.75
N ASP A 54 5.54 15.40 -8.96
CA ASP A 54 6.87 14.83 -8.82
C ASP A 54 7.35 15.09 -7.39
N VAL A 55 7.41 14.02 -6.58
CA VAL A 55 7.88 14.07 -5.19
C VAL A 55 9.35 13.65 -5.05
N SER A 56 10.09 13.59 -6.17
CA SER A 56 11.52 13.32 -6.15
C SER A 56 12.31 14.48 -5.54
N SER A 57 13.47 14.14 -4.95
CA SER A 57 14.38 15.14 -4.41
C SER A 57 15.41 15.57 -5.46
N LYS A 58 15.30 16.80 -5.97
CA LYS A 58 16.30 17.39 -6.90
C LYS A 58 17.73 17.46 -6.32
N HIS A 59 17.87 17.38 -5.00
CA HIS A 59 19.15 17.49 -4.28
C HIS A 59 19.67 16.16 -3.73
N SER A 60 19.00 15.04 -4.03
CA SER A 60 19.44 13.72 -3.63
C SER A 60 20.65 13.29 -4.46
N ARG A 61 21.86 13.44 -3.89
CA ARG A 61 23.09 12.85 -4.45
C ARG A 61 23.09 11.31 -4.44
N GLY A 62 22.05 10.68 -3.88
CA GLY A 62 21.89 9.23 -3.83
C GLY A 62 20.50 8.81 -4.28
N ARG A 63 20.31 8.62 -5.59
CA ARG A 63 19.08 8.01 -6.16
C ARG A 63 18.71 6.69 -5.47
N ALA A 64 19.67 5.98 -4.89
CA ALA A 64 19.47 4.70 -4.21
C ALA A 64 18.51 4.75 -2.99
N VAL A 65 18.39 5.91 -2.32
CA VAL A 65 17.51 6.09 -1.16
C VAL A 65 16.17 6.76 -1.47
N ASP A 66 16.02 7.39 -2.65
CA ASP A 66 14.73 7.90 -3.08
C ASP A 66 13.88 6.73 -3.56
N ARG A 67 12.88 6.39 -2.75
CA ARG A 67 11.92 5.32 -3.04
C ARG A 67 10.54 5.74 -2.57
N MET A 68 9.53 5.38 -3.36
CA MET A 68 8.15 5.43 -2.93
C MET A 68 7.89 4.29 -1.95
N ARG A 69 7.34 4.59 -0.77
CA ARG A 69 7.19 3.60 0.31
C ARG A 69 5.74 3.33 0.64
N ALA A 70 4.96 4.38 0.90
CA ALA A 70 3.56 4.26 1.27
C ALA A 70 2.74 5.48 0.84
N ILE A 71 1.45 5.26 0.61
CA ILE A 71 0.45 6.27 0.29
C ILE A 71 -0.84 5.96 1.05
N SER A 72 -1.52 6.98 1.56
CA SER A 72 -2.78 6.84 2.29
C SER A 72 -3.62 8.11 2.15
N PHE A 73 -4.94 7.99 2.19
CA PHE A 73 -5.84 9.14 2.28
C PHE A 73 -6.16 9.45 3.74
N ASP A 74 -6.36 10.74 4.06
CA ASP A 74 -6.97 11.17 5.33
C ASP A 74 -8.48 11.44 5.19
N GLY A 75 -9.15 11.74 6.30
CA GLY A 75 -10.59 12.02 6.31
C GLY A 75 -11.01 13.29 5.57
N LEU A 76 -10.06 14.13 5.12
CA LEU A 76 -10.30 15.35 4.37
C LEU A 76 -10.07 15.17 2.86
N GLY A 77 -9.76 13.95 2.40
CA GLY A 77 -9.50 13.69 0.98
C GLY A 77 -8.06 13.98 0.54
N ARG A 78 -7.16 14.25 1.49
CA ARG A 78 -5.75 14.57 1.18
C ARG A 78 -4.91 13.32 1.19
N ILE A 79 -3.84 13.37 0.40
CA ILE A 79 -2.95 12.24 0.14
C ILE A 79 -1.68 12.41 0.95
N TRP A 80 -1.45 11.48 1.86
CA TRP A 80 -0.23 11.35 2.63
C TRP A 80 0.74 10.40 1.93
N VAL A 81 1.99 10.83 1.76
CA VAL A 81 2.99 10.09 0.98
C VAL A 81 4.30 9.99 1.74
N ALA A 82 4.77 8.76 1.97
CA ALA A 82 6.14 8.48 2.39
C ALA A 82 7.01 8.24 1.16
N ALA A 83 7.88 9.21 0.85
CA ALA A 83 8.67 9.23 -0.39
C ALA A 83 10.09 9.75 -0.14
N GLY A 84 11.08 8.88 -0.35
CA GLY A 84 12.49 9.19 -0.12
C GLY A 84 12.70 9.62 1.33
N ARG A 85 13.29 10.81 1.54
CA ARG A 85 13.49 11.40 2.88
C ARG A 85 12.33 12.26 3.40
N TYR A 86 11.25 12.35 2.63
CA TYR A 86 10.18 13.32 2.87
C TYR A 86 8.85 12.63 3.15
N LEU A 87 8.13 13.18 4.12
CA LEU A 87 6.70 12.97 4.28
C LEU A 87 5.98 14.14 3.60
N TRP A 88 5.07 13.83 2.68
CA TRP A 88 4.28 14.83 1.97
C TRP A 88 2.81 14.71 2.36
N CYS A 89 2.11 15.84 2.37
CA CYS A 89 0.67 15.91 2.32
C CYS A 89 0.28 16.71 1.09
N LEU A 90 -0.45 16.07 0.19
CA LEU A 90 -0.87 16.60 -1.10
C LEU A 90 -2.39 16.74 -1.08
N ASP A 91 -2.90 17.81 -1.65
CA ASP A 91 -4.33 18.03 -1.81
C ASP A 91 -4.67 17.91 -3.31
N PRO A 92 -5.52 16.96 -3.72
CA PRO A 92 -5.97 16.82 -5.12
C PRO A 92 -6.50 18.10 -5.74
N ASP A 93 -6.97 19.04 -4.94
CA ASP A 93 -7.56 20.30 -5.39
C ASP A 93 -6.56 21.48 -5.32
N SER A 94 -5.32 21.26 -4.87
CA SER A 94 -4.25 22.27 -4.76
C SER A 94 -3.02 21.99 -5.64
N ASP A 95 -2.47 23.05 -6.25
CA ASP A 95 -1.19 23.01 -6.99
C ASP A 95 0.01 22.81 -6.07
N GLU A 96 -0.06 23.35 -4.86
CA GLU A 96 1.01 23.25 -3.89
C GLU A 96 0.73 22.13 -2.88
N PRO A 97 1.77 21.37 -2.47
CA PRO A 97 1.68 20.49 -1.32
C PRO A 97 1.19 21.26 -0.10
N VAL A 98 0.24 20.69 0.64
CA VAL A 98 -0.21 21.25 1.93
C VAL A 98 0.97 21.42 2.86
N PHE A 99 1.85 20.42 2.91
CA PHE A 99 3.19 20.58 3.46
C PHE A 99 4.14 19.47 3.03
N ARG A 100 5.41 19.67 3.37
CA ARG A 100 6.50 18.72 3.24
C ARG A 100 7.35 18.70 4.51
N TYR A 101 7.53 17.53 5.11
CA TYR A 101 8.38 17.33 6.27
C TYR A 101 9.61 16.49 5.92
N GLN A 102 10.77 16.90 6.41
CA GLN A 102 12.01 16.14 6.36
C GLN A 102 12.46 15.83 7.78
N ALA A 103 12.61 14.55 8.11
CA ALA A 103 13.18 14.21 9.41
C ALA A 103 14.67 14.60 9.45
N PRO A 104 15.18 15.08 10.59
CA PRO A 104 16.61 15.21 10.80
C PRO A 104 17.29 13.85 10.59
N ASN A 105 18.51 13.88 10.04
CA ASN A 105 19.32 12.67 9.93
C ASN A 105 19.54 12.04 11.30
N PHE A 106 19.48 10.72 11.36
CA PHE A 106 19.87 9.96 12.54
C PHE A 106 21.41 9.88 12.58
N LEU A 107 22.00 10.10 13.76
CA LEU A 107 23.47 10.15 13.93
C LEU A 107 24.17 11.06 12.89
N THR A 108 23.54 12.18 12.51
CA THR A 108 24.06 13.21 11.58
C THR A 108 24.14 12.80 10.09
N PHE A 109 24.42 11.53 9.77
CA PHE A 109 24.64 11.07 8.37
C PHE A 109 23.66 9.98 7.91
N LEU A 110 22.96 9.28 8.80
CA LEU A 110 21.98 8.28 8.39
C LEU A 110 20.69 8.99 8.01
N VAL A 111 20.28 8.82 6.74
CA VAL A 111 19.01 9.35 6.25
C VAL A 111 17.89 8.67 7.03
N ASN A 112 16.99 9.48 7.57
CA ASN A 112 15.82 9.01 8.31
C ASN A 112 14.58 9.18 7.43
N SER A 113 14.18 8.11 6.76
CA SER A 113 13.06 8.14 5.81
C SER A 113 11.74 7.77 6.51
N PRO A 114 10.60 8.39 6.16
CA PRO A 114 9.31 7.81 6.52
C PRO A 114 9.12 6.46 5.81
N VAL A 115 8.46 5.50 6.45
CA VAL A 115 8.30 4.13 5.94
C VAL A 115 6.83 3.80 5.66
N ALA A 116 5.96 3.99 6.64
CA ALA A 116 4.52 3.78 6.52
C ALA A 116 3.77 5.06 6.91
N VAL A 117 2.56 5.21 6.36
CA VAL A 117 1.65 6.32 6.67
C VAL A 117 0.22 5.80 6.77
N ALA A 118 -0.54 6.38 7.69
CA ALA A 118 -1.97 6.19 7.83
C ALA A 118 -2.62 7.57 8.05
N GLY A 119 -3.49 7.97 7.11
CA GLY A 119 -4.31 9.17 7.27
C GLY A 119 -5.47 8.90 8.23
N LEU A 120 -5.80 9.90 9.05
CA LEU A 120 -6.83 9.84 10.08
C LEU A 120 -8.02 10.74 9.72
N ARG A 121 -9.17 10.50 10.36
CA ARG A 121 -10.45 11.16 10.05
C ARG A 121 -10.42 12.67 10.19
N ASP A 122 -9.68 13.18 11.17
CA ASP A 122 -9.56 14.61 11.45
C ASP A 122 -8.58 15.33 10.48
N GLY A 123 -7.98 14.60 9.54
CA GLY A 123 -6.93 15.08 8.65
C GLY A 123 -5.53 14.91 9.20
N SER A 124 -5.35 14.36 10.40
CA SER A 124 -4.02 14.04 10.90
C SER A 124 -3.43 12.80 10.21
N CYS A 125 -2.15 12.54 10.43
CA CYS A 125 -1.46 11.36 9.92
C CYS A 125 -0.57 10.75 10.99
N LEU A 126 -0.64 9.43 11.11
CA LEU A 126 0.35 8.61 11.78
C LEU A 126 1.40 8.18 10.76
N ALA A 127 2.68 8.39 11.07
CA ALA A 127 3.79 7.98 10.21
C ALA A 127 4.90 7.29 11.00
N SER A 128 5.44 6.20 10.47
CA SER A 128 6.64 5.53 10.98
C SER A 128 7.88 5.93 10.20
N PHE A 129 9.04 5.81 10.83
CA PHE A 129 10.33 6.20 10.28
C PHE A 129 11.38 5.11 10.48
N GLU A 130 12.42 5.10 9.63
CA GLU A 130 13.50 4.10 9.66
C GLU A 130 14.29 4.06 10.97
N ASP A 131 14.28 5.14 11.75
CA ASP A 131 14.91 5.20 13.08
C ASP A 131 14.06 4.54 14.20
N GLY A 132 12.94 3.91 13.85
CA GLY A 132 11.99 3.32 14.79
C GLY A 132 11.16 4.36 15.53
N THR A 133 11.04 5.58 15.01
CA THR A 133 10.11 6.56 15.55
C THR A 133 8.75 6.50 14.85
N VAL A 134 7.70 6.68 15.64
CA VAL A 134 6.34 6.90 15.18
C VAL A 134 5.95 8.33 15.55
N LYS A 135 5.42 9.08 14.59
CA LYS A 135 5.08 10.50 14.72
C LYS A 135 3.63 10.74 14.29
N VAL A 136 2.98 11.67 14.98
CA VAL A 136 1.65 12.17 14.61
C VAL A 136 1.80 13.58 14.06
N PHE A 137 1.27 13.81 12.87
CA PHE A 137 1.20 15.10 12.22
C PHE A 137 -0.25 15.57 12.21
N GLY A 138 -0.51 16.77 12.71
CA GLY A 138 -1.86 17.34 12.69
C GLY A 138 -2.29 17.73 11.27
N PRO A 139 -3.54 18.19 11.10
CA PRO A 139 -4.08 18.51 9.78
C PRO A 139 -3.32 19.63 9.07
N SER A 140 -2.70 20.54 9.80
CA SER A 140 -1.86 21.60 9.24
C SER A 140 -0.44 21.15 8.86
N GLY A 141 -0.10 19.88 9.09
CA GLY A 141 1.24 19.33 8.91
C GLY A 141 2.22 19.59 10.05
N TRP A 142 1.78 20.27 11.12
CA TRP A 142 2.60 20.44 12.31
C TRP A 142 2.68 19.12 13.09
N ARG A 143 3.90 18.74 13.49
CA ARG A 143 4.11 17.56 14.32
C ARG A 143 3.50 17.78 15.71
N VAL A 144 2.57 16.91 16.08
CA VAL A 144 1.85 16.93 17.36
C VAL A 144 2.53 16.02 18.39
N ALA A 145 2.96 14.83 17.96
CA ALA A 145 3.59 13.85 18.84
C ALA A 145 4.72 13.08 18.14
N SER A 146 5.64 12.54 18.95
CA SER A 146 6.75 11.71 18.50
C SER A 146 7.14 10.74 19.60
N LYS A 147 7.25 9.45 19.27
CA LYS A 147 7.67 8.41 20.21
C LYS A 147 8.59 7.43 19.50
N ARG A 148 9.63 6.96 20.19
CA ARG A 148 10.42 5.83 19.72
C ARG A 148 9.72 4.54 20.14
N ASP A 149 9.56 3.61 19.21
CA ASP A 149 8.86 2.36 19.44
C ASP A 149 9.55 1.23 18.66
N ASN A 150 9.82 0.11 19.33
CA ASN A 150 10.50 -1.03 18.69
C ASN A 150 9.59 -1.72 17.66
N ASP A 151 8.27 -1.56 17.80
CA ASP A 151 7.26 -2.14 16.93
C ASP A 151 6.76 -1.09 15.91
N ALA A 152 7.64 -0.19 15.48
CA ALA A 152 7.32 0.86 14.51
C ALA A 152 6.91 0.21 13.17
N PRO A 153 5.67 0.41 12.68
CA PRO A 153 5.17 -0.38 11.57
C PRO A 153 5.86 -0.08 10.22
N ASN A 154 6.08 -1.11 9.41
CA ASN A 154 6.44 -1.01 7.99
C ASN A 154 5.21 -0.92 7.08
N TRP A 155 4.05 -1.34 7.57
CA TRP A 155 2.75 -1.23 6.92
C TRP A 155 1.73 -0.67 7.90
N MET A 156 0.81 0.15 7.41
CA MET A 156 -0.28 0.72 8.21
C MET A 156 -1.57 0.77 7.41
N GLU A 157 -2.70 0.54 8.06
CA GLU A 157 -4.04 0.73 7.50
C GLU A 157 -4.95 1.35 8.58
N THR A 158 -5.74 2.35 8.20
CA THR A 158 -6.71 3.01 9.08
C THR A 158 -8.03 2.26 9.06
N LEU A 159 -8.62 1.97 10.22
CA LEU A 159 -9.93 1.34 10.33
C LEU A 159 -11.09 2.33 10.07
N ALA A 160 -12.30 1.81 9.96
CA ALA A 160 -13.48 2.59 9.58
C ALA A 160 -13.87 3.71 10.58
N ASP A 161 -13.42 3.63 11.84
CA ASP A 161 -13.58 4.73 12.80
C ASP A 161 -12.74 5.97 12.42
N GLY A 162 -11.72 5.76 11.58
CA GLY A 162 -10.77 6.74 11.10
C GLY A 162 -9.80 7.25 12.18
N GLU A 163 -9.73 6.58 13.34
CA GLU A 163 -8.86 6.98 14.46
C GLU A 163 -7.94 5.83 14.90
N THR A 164 -8.34 4.60 14.62
CA THR A 164 -7.61 3.39 14.91
C THR A 164 -6.82 2.95 13.69
N VAL A 165 -5.53 2.68 13.90
CA VAL A 165 -4.59 2.22 12.88
C VAL A 165 -4.07 0.85 13.29
N VAL A 166 -4.14 -0.09 12.37
CA VAL A 166 -3.41 -1.36 12.47
C VAL A 166 -2.09 -1.17 11.76
N GLY A 167 -1.01 -1.63 12.38
CA GLY A 167 0.30 -1.66 11.73
C GLY A 167 1.02 -2.97 11.97
N ALA A 168 1.93 -3.32 11.08
CA ALA A 168 2.83 -4.45 11.27
C ALA A 168 4.26 -4.06 10.91
N ASP A 169 5.22 -4.59 11.65
CA ASP A 169 6.63 -4.63 11.27
C ASP A 169 6.98 -6.04 10.79
N ALA A 170 8.26 -6.41 10.79
CA ALA A 170 8.72 -7.74 10.37
C ALA A 170 8.43 -8.86 11.37
N PHE A 171 8.10 -8.56 12.63
CA PHE A 171 8.05 -9.53 13.74
C PHE A 171 6.81 -9.41 14.62
N SER A 172 5.99 -8.38 14.42
CA SER A 172 4.85 -8.04 15.25
C SER A 172 3.81 -7.29 14.44
N TRP A 173 2.59 -7.30 14.95
CA TRP A 173 1.53 -6.40 14.53
C TRP A 173 0.97 -5.68 15.75
N SER A 174 0.45 -4.48 15.55
CA SER A 174 0.09 -3.54 16.60
C SER A 174 -1.15 -2.75 16.23
N VAL A 175 -1.84 -2.29 17.27
CA VAL A 175 -3.01 -1.42 17.15
C VAL A 175 -2.70 -0.11 17.84
N TRP A 176 -2.98 0.98 17.13
CA TRP A 176 -2.72 2.34 17.55
C TRP A 176 -4.02 3.12 17.51
N HIS A 177 -4.30 3.88 18.56
CA HIS A 177 -5.44 4.80 18.59
C HIS A 177 -4.91 6.22 18.75
N ARG A 178 -5.18 7.08 17.77
CA ARG A 178 -4.71 8.49 17.74
C ARG A 178 -3.21 8.64 18.03
N GLY A 179 -2.41 7.70 17.52
CA GLY A 179 -0.95 7.66 17.68
C GLY A 179 -0.44 7.09 19.01
N HIS A 180 -1.33 6.61 19.89
CA HIS A 180 -0.96 5.83 21.06
C HIS A 180 -1.06 4.35 20.76
N LYS A 181 0.02 3.59 20.97
CA LYS A 181 0.00 2.13 20.84
C LYS A 181 -0.83 1.54 21.97
N GLU A 182 -1.94 0.88 21.63
CA GLU A 182 -2.81 0.21 22.58
C GLU A 182 -2.37 -1.24 22.80
N ARG A 183 -1.90 -1.90 21.74
CA ARG A 183 -1.45 -3.29 21.79
C ARG A 183 -0.38 -3.57 20.76
N ALA A 184 0.51 -4.51 21.07
CA ALA A 184 1.37 -5.20 20.11
C ALA A 184 1.34 -6.70 20.40
N THR A 185 1.33 -7.49 19.33
CA THR A 185 1.32 -8.95 19.38
C THR A 185 2.45 -9.45 18.47
N ARG A 186 3.29 -10.33 19.01
CA ARG A 186 4.38 -10.94 18.23
C ARG A 186 3.78 -11.87 17.17
N ALA A 187 4.25 -11.78 15.94
CA ALA A 187 3.92 -12.73 14.90
C ALA A 187 4.73 -14.03 15.11
N GLU A 188 4.13 -15.17 14.79
CA GLU A 188 4.82 -16.47 14.88
C GLU A 188 5.98 -16.56 13.88
N ASP A 189 5.78 -15.98 12.69
CA ASP A 189 6.71 -15.95 11.58
C ASP A 189 7.05 -14.52 11.14
N HIS A 190 8.11 -14.39 10.35
CA HIS A 190 8.47 -13.13 9.70
C HIS A 190 7.34 -12.63 8.80
N VAL A 191 6.98 -11.35 8.94
CA VAL A 191 5.92 -10.68 8.19
C VAL A 191 6.52 -9.95 6.99
N TYR A 192 5.99 -10.23 5.80
CA TYR A 192 6.41 -9.65 4.53
C TYR A 192 5.39 -8.67 3.92
N GLY A 193 4.17 -8.64 4.46
CA GLY A 193 3.11 -7.74 4.04
C GLY A 193 1.92 -7.78 5.00
N MET A 194 1.12 -6.71 4.99
CA MET A 194 -0.09 -6.57 5.81
C MET A 194 -1.17 -5.81 5.04
N ALA A 195 -2.42 -6.15 5.30
CA ALA A 195 -3.62 -5.41 4.94
C ALA A 195 -4.66 -5.65 6.02
N ALA A 196 -5.61 -4.73 6.13
CA ALA A 196 -6.75 -4.85 7.00
C ALA A 196 -8.03 -4.57 6.22
N ASP A 197 -9.11 -5.25 6.60
CA ASP A 197 -10.47 -4.82 6.26
C ASP A 197 -10.86 -3.72 7.26
N PRO A 198 -10.98 -2.45 6.82
CA PRO A 198 -11.24 -1.34 7.73
C PRO A 198 -12.61 -1.45 8.41
N VAL A 199 -13.59 -2.08 7.76
CA VAL A 199 -14.97 -2.18 8.27
C VAL A 199 -15.13 -3.39 9.15
N ALA A 200 -14.63 -4.56 8.72
CA ALA A 200 -14.74 -5.79 9.49
C ALA A 200 -13.75 -5.85 10.67
N GLY A 201 -12.77 -4.94 10.73
CA GLY A 201 -11.72 -4.99 11.74
C GLY A 201 -10.94 -6.30 11.67
N THR A 202 -10.69 -6.79 10.46
CA THR A 202 -9.93 -8.03 10.22
C THR A 202 -8.56 -7.68 9.67
N VAL A 203 -7.53 -8.43 10.05
CA VAL A 203 -6.15 -8.23 9.60
C VAL A 203 -5.69 -9.49 8.90
N ALA A 204 -4.96 -9.32 7.80
CA ALA A 204 -4.14 -10.38 7.24
C ALA A 204 -2.67 -10.00 7.27
N LEU A 205 -1.84 -10.99 7.58
CA LEU A 205 -0.39 -10.91 7.42
C LEU A 205 0.05 -11.95 6.39
N TRP A 206 0.91 -11.51 5.48
CA TRP A 206 1.67 -12.41 4.63
C TRP A 206 2.95 -12.80 5.38
N THR A 207 3.11 -14.09 5.70
CA THR A 207 4.27 -14.65 6.38
C THR A 207 5.06 -15.61 5.48
N ALA A 208 6.19 -16.12 5.98
CA ALA A 208 6.96 -17.16 5.28
C ALA A 208 6.15 -18.43 4.98
N SER A 209 5.16 -18.73 5.83
CA SER A 209 4.36 -19.97 5.79
C SER A 209 3.05 -19.82 5.01
N GLY A 210 2.65 -18.58 4.67
CA GLY A 210 1.41 -18.30 3.96
C GLY A 210 0.72 -17.04 4.48
N VAL A 211 -0.60 -16.99 4.37
CA VAL A 211 -1.42 -15.90 4.91
C VAL A 211 -2.08 -16.35 6.20
N VAL A 212 -1.92 -15.54 7.25
CA VAL A 212 -2.64 -15.67 8.53
C VAL A 212 -3.67 -14.55 8.64
N ILE A 213 -4.84 -14.84 9.20
CA ILE A 213 -5.97 -13.91 9.28
C ILE A 213 -6.61 -13.97 10.67
N GLY A 214 -7.08 -12.83 11.17
CA GLY A 214 -7.89 -12.79 12.38
C GLY A 214 -8.47 -11.40 12.64
N SER A 215 -9.32 -11.31 13.65
CA SER A 215 -9.82 -10.01 14.13
C SER A 215 -8.67 -9.17 14.67
N VAL A 216 -8.74 -7.85 14.49
CA VAL A 216 -7.85 -6.90 15.16
C VAL A 216 -7.85 -7.17 16.65
N SER A 217 -8.93 -7.61 17.30
CA SER A 217 -8.94 -7.85 18.75
C SER A 217 -8.43 -9.22 19.17
N GLY A 218 -8.21 -10.15 18.23
CA GLY A 218 -8.01 -11.57 18.51
C GLY A 218 -6.66 -12.12 18.10
N GLU A 219 -6.60 -13.45 18.03
CA GLU A 219 -5.46 -14.20 17.50
C GLU A 219 -5.59 -14.35 15.98
N LEU A 220 -4.44 -14.39 15.30
CA LEU A 220 -4.37 -14.67 13.88
C LEU A 220 -4.22 -16.18 13.69
N SER A 221 -4.97 -16.75 12.77
CA SER A 221 -4.91 -18.18 12.43
C SER A 221 -4.43 -18.38 11.00
N PRO A 222 -3.69 -19.46 10.70
CA PRO A 222 -3.36 -19.83 9.32
C PRO A 222 -4.61 -19.95 8.45
N CYS A 223 -4.56 -19.39 7.24
CA CYS A 223 -5.68 -19.40 6.30
C CYS A 223 -5.35 -20.18 5.03
N PHE A 224 -4.35 -19.75 4.24
CA PHE A 224 -3.92 -20.45 3.03
C PHE A 224 -2.43 -20.21 2.74
N ALA A 225 -1.82 -21.13 1.99
CA ALA A 225 -0.47 -20.96 1.49
C ALA A 225 -0.46 -20.03 0.27
N THR A 226 0.59 -19.23 0.13
CA THR A 226 0.77 -18.32 -1.01
C THR A 226 1.78 -18.87 -2.00
N ASP A 227 1.56 -18.58 -3.28
CA ASP A 227 2.60 -18.79 -4.30
C ASP A 227 3.77 -17.82 -4.13
N ARG A 228 4.86 -18.10 -4.84
CA ARG A 228 5.99 -17.16 -4.93
C ARG A 228 5.53 -15.86 -5.59
N GLY A 229 5.99 -14.72 -5.09
CA GLY A 229 5.63 -13.41 -5.63
C GLY A 229 6.24 -12.27 -4.82
N LEU A 230 5.98 -11.04 -5.26
CA LEU A 230 6.14 -9.89 -4.38
C LEU A 230 5.06 -9.98 -3.29
N PRO A 231 5.34 -9.71 -2.02
CA PRO A 231 4.38 -9.91 -0.94
C PRO A 231 3.41 -8.73 -0.81
N ALA A 232 2.64 -8.44 -1.87
CA ALA A 232 1.58 -7.44 -1.83
C ALA A 232 0.23 -8.12 -1.55
N LEU A 233 -0.48 -7.57 -0.59
CA LEU A 233 -1.76 -8.11 -0.14
C LEU A 233 -2.77 -6.98 0.05
N ALA A 234 -4.04 -7.28 -0.25
CA ALA A 234 -5.18 -6.42 0.00
C ALA A 234 -6.30 -7.23 0.65
N MET A 235 -7.11 -6.57 1.47
CA MET A 235 -8.25 -7.18 2.14
C MET A 235 -9.46 -6.24 2.05
N GLY A 236 -10.64 -6.82 1.88
CA GLY A 236 -11.90 -6.08 1.91
C GLY A 236 -13.06 -6.96 1.47
N SER A 237 -14.26 -6.66 1.98
CA SER A 237 -15.50 -7.37 1.60
C SER A 237 -15.43 -8.89 1.83
N GLY A 238 -14.71 -9.33 2.86
CA GLY A 238 -14.51 -10.76 3.16
C GLY A 238 -13.57 -11.50 2.20
N LEU A 239 -12.85 -10.77 1.35
CA LEU A 239 -11.87 -11.31 0.42
C LEU A 239 -10.45 -10.87 0.79
N VAL A 240 -9.49 -11.69 0.42
CA VAL A 240 -8.06 -11.40 0.46
C VAL A 240 -7.47 -11.61 -0.92
N ALA A 241 -6.81 -10.58 -1.44
CA ALA A 241 -6.08 -10.64 -2.69
C ALA A 241 -4.57 -10.72 -2.41
N THR A 242 -3.87 -11.65 -3.06
CA THR A 242 -2.42 -11.84 -2.95
C THR A 242 -1.77 -11.90 -4.31
N THR A 243 -0.65 -11.19 -4.49
CA THR A 243 0.11 -11.18 -5.75
C THR A 243 1.02 -12.40 -5.92
N GLY A 244 0.83 -13.17 -6.98
CA GLY A 244 1.73 -14.25 -7.41
C GLY A 244 2.56 -13.86 -8.63
N VAL A 245 3.38 -14.81 -9.13
CA VAL A 245 4.21 -14.59 -10.35
C VAL A 245 3.37 -14.27 -11.59
N ALA A 246 2.21 -14.92 -11.74
CA ALA A 246 1.39 -14.86 -12.96
C ALA A 246 0.18 -13.93 -12.86
N GLY A 247 -0.06 -13.31 -11.70
CA GLY A 247 -1.25 -12.50 -11.47
C GLY A 247 -1.62 -12.40 -10.01
N VAL A 248 -2.90 -12.19 -9.72
CA VAL A 248 -3.43 -12.01 -8.37
C VAL A 248 -4.45 -13.11 -8.08
N SER A 249 -4.30 -13.79 -6.95
CA SER A 249 -5.26 -14.77 -6.46
C SER A 249 -6.18 -14.11 -5.44
N LEU A 250 -7.49 -14.38 -5.54
CA LEU A 250 -8.49 -13.94 -4.56
C LEU A 250 -9.01 -15.12 -3.76
N HIS A 251 -8.95 -15.00 -2.44
CA HIS A 251 -9.42 -16.01 -1.50
C HIS A 251 -10.49 -15.44 -0.57
N ARG A 252 -11.42 -16.28 -0.11
CA ARG A 252 -12.25 -15.96 1.06
C ARG A 252 -11.43 -16.02 2.35
N LEU A 253 -11.97 -15.46 3.43
CA LEU A 253 -11.40 -15.62 4.77
C LEU A 253 -11.34 -17.09 5.25
N SER A 254 -12.09 -18.00 4.60
CA SER A 254 -12.02 -19.45 4.84
C SER A 254 -10.83 -20.13 4.14
N GLY A 255 -10.08 -19.41 3.29
CA GLY A 255 -8.98 -19.93 2.48
C GLY A 255 -9.38 -20.44 1.10
N GLU A 256 -10.69 -20.53 0.81
CA GLU A 256 -11.21 -20.93 -0.49
C GLU A 256 -10.77 -19.95 -1.59
N LEU A 257 -10.13 -20.47 -2.65
CA LEU A 257 -9.81 -19.70 -3.85
C LEU A 257 -11.09 -19.39 -4.63
N VAL A 258 -11.39 -18.10 -4.80
CA VAL A 258 -12.60 -17.61 -5.45
C VAL A 258 -12.39 -17.27 -6.91
N ALA A 259 -11.27 -16.62 -7.23
CA ALA A 259 -10.97 -16.17 -8.59
C ALA A 259 -9.47 -15.88 -8.75
N VAL A 260 -9.04 -15.77 -10.01
CA VAL A 260 -7.68 -15.35 -10.38
C VAL A 260 -7.76 -14.20 -11.39
N ALA A 261 -7.02 -13.12 -11.14
CA ALA A 261 -6.82 -12.03 -12.09
C ALA A 261 -5.44 -12.18 -12.76
N PRO A 262 -5.37 -12.68 -14.00
CA PRO A 262 -4.09 -12.86 -14.68
C PRO A 262 -3.50 -11.52 -15.08
N ILE A 263 -2.19 -11.37 -14.93
CA ILE A 263 -1.44 -10.24 -15.50
C ILE A 263 -0.63 -10.81 -16.65
N ALA A 264 -1.23 -10.82 -17.84
CA ALA A 264 -0.57 -11.29 -19.04
C ALA A 264 0.55 -10.31 -19.45
N ALA A 265 1.59 -10.83 -20.11
CA ALA A 265 2.54 -10.00 -20.83
C ALA A 265 1.75 -9.15 -21.84
N SER A 266 1.81 -7.82 -21.74
CA SER A 266 1.15 -6.98 -22.74
C SER A 266 2.00 -7.01 -24.00
N GLU A 267 1.37 -7.18 -25.17
CA GLU A 267 2.06 -7.05 -26.46
C GLU A 267 2.44 -5.59 -26.78
N SER A 268 2.06 -4.62 -25.93
CA SER A 268 2.49 -3.24 -26.07
C SER A 268 3.92 -3.08 -25.58
N LEU A 269 4.87 -3.43 -26.45
CA LEU A 269 6.29 -3.11 -26.31
C LEU A 269 6.47 -1.61 -26.08
N ARG A 270 7.24 -1.26 -25.05
CA ARG A 270 7.86 0.06 -24.98
C ARG A 270 8.77 0.23 -26.21
N PRO A 271 8.85 1.41 -26.84
CA PRO A 271 9.80 1.67 -27.92
C PRO A 271 11.27 1.46 -27.53
N ARG A 272 11.58 1.45 -26.23
CA ARG A 272 12.95 1.26 -25.71
C ARG A 272 13.40 -0.19 -25.60
N ASP A 273 12.48 -1.15 -25.53
CA ASP A 273 12.79 -2.54 -25.18
C ASP A 273 12.59 -3.51 -26.37
N ALA A 274 12.10 -3.01 -27.50
CA ALA A 274 12.06 -3.74 -28.77
C ALA A 274 13.45 -4.18 -29.28
N GLU A 275 14.54 -3.66 -28.70
CA GLU A 275 15.91 -4.06 -29.05
C GLU A 275 16.38 -5.37 -28.40
N GLN A 276 15.70 -5.90 -27.37
CA GLN A 276 16.20 -7.07 -26.60
C GLN A 276 15.42 -8.39 -26.80
N GLY A 277 14.27 -8.39 -27.47
CA GLY A 277 13.63 -9.61 -27.97
C GLY A 277 13.12 -10.63 -26.93
N GLU A 278 13.18 -10.33 -25.63
CA GLU A 278 12.54 -11.15 -24.59
C GLU A 278 11.12 -10.63 -24.29
N PRO A 279 10.10 -11.50 -24.19
CA PRO A 279 8.77 -11.07 -23.76
C PRO A 279 8.86 -10.51 -22.34
N GLU A 280 8.51 -9.23 -22.17
CA GLU A 280 8.53 -8.60 -20.85
C GLU A 280 7.40 -9.21 -19.99
N HIS A 281 7.78 -10.06 -19.04
CA HIS A 281 6.84 -10.59 -18.06
C HIS A 281 6.44 -9.47 -17.08
N HIS A 282 5.32 -8.81 -17.36
CA HIS A 282 4.73 -7.87 -16.43
C HIS A 282 4.27 -8.59 -15.16
N ARG A 283 4.47 -7.96 -14.02
CA ARG A 283 4.13 -8.53 -12.71
C ARG A 283 3.25 -7.58 -11.93
N PRO A 284 2.33 -8.11 -11.11
CA PRO A 284 1.63 -7.29 -10.14
C PRO A 284 2.61 -6.81 -9.07
N THR A 285 2.59 -5.51 -8.79
CA THR A 285 3.51 -4.83 -7.86
C THR A 285 2.78 -4.17 -6.68
N ALA A 286 1.48 -3.92 -6.82
CA ALA A 286 0.61 -3.42 -5.78
C ALA A 286 -0.82 -3.95 -5.99
N VAL A 287 -1.57 -4.13 -4.91
CA VAL A 287 -2.98 -4.56 -4.97
C VAL A 287 -3.83 -3.82 -3.93
N ARG A 288 -5.09 -3.55 -4.29
CA ARG A 288 -6.13 -3.01 -3.41
C ARG A 288 -7.49 -3.59 -3.76
N LEU A 289 -8.34 -3.78 -2.75
CA LEU A 289 -9.76 -4.06 -2.93
C LEU A 289 -10.52 -2.78 -2.60
N HIS A 290 -11.35 -2.29 -3.52
CA HIS A 290 -12.11 -1.06 -3.35
C HIS A 290 -13.40 -1.11 -4.15
N GLU A 291 -14.53 -0.80 -3.52
CA GLU A 291 -15.85 -0.68 -4.16
C GLU A 291 -16.22 -1.83 -5.12
N GLY A 292 -16.06 -3.07 -4.65
CA GLY A 292 -16.42 -4.25 -5.46
C GLY A 292 -15.45 -4.55 -6.61
N ARG A 293 -14.26 -3.94 -6.60
CA ARG A 293 -13.18 -4.20 -7.57
C ARG A 293 -11.88 -4.60 -6.90
N LEU A 294 -11.13 -5.45 -7.59
CA LEU A 294 -9.71 -5.62 -7.38
C LEU A 294 -8.96 -4.65 -8.30
N TRP A 295 -8.11 -3.81 -7.70
CA TRP A 295 -7.18 -2.95 -8.41
C TRP A 295 -5.77 -3.51 -8.30
N VAL A 296 -5.09 -3.61 -9.44
CA VAL A 296 -3.75 -4.17 -9.56
C VAL A 296 -2.83 -3.16 -10.22
N GLY A 297 -1.79 -2.76 -9.50
CA GLY A 297 -0.67 -2.00 -10.05
C GLY A 297 0.32 -2.96 -10.72
N VAL A 298 0.78 -2.60 -11.90
CA VAL A 298 1.61 -3.46 -12.75
C VAL A 298 3.00 -2.85 -12.94
N SER A 299 4.00 -3.71 -13.16
CA SER A 299 5.39 -3.30 -13.37
C SER A 299 5.62 -2.42 -14.60
N ASN A 300 4.68 -2.38 -15.55
CA ASN A 300 4.76 -1.50 -16.71
C ASN A 300 4.21 -0.08 -16.45
N GLY A 301 3.60 0.16 -15.29
CA GLY A 301 2.99 1.45 -14.91
C GLY A 301 1.47 1.51 -15.05
N GLN A 302 0.81 0.45 -15.52
CA GLN A 302 -0.64 0.40 -15.56
C GLN A 302 -1.24 0.10 -14.19
N VAL A 303 -2.46 0.59 -13.96
CA VAL A 303 -3.32 0.18 -12.85
C VAL A 303 -4.61 -0.36 -13.43
N ILE A 304 -4.84 -1.66 -13.27
CA ILE A 304 -5.94 -2.40 -13.90
C ILE A 304 -6.97 -2.76 -12.83
N GLY A 305 -8.24 -2.49 -13.09
CA GLY A 305 -9.38 -2.86 -12.25
C GLY A 305 -10.10 -4.08 -12.80
N PHE A 306 -10.45 -5.02 -11.92
CA PHE A 306 -11.22 -6.23 -12.21
C PHE A 306 -12.48 -6.22 -11.34
N ASP A 307 -13.65 -6.45 -11.93
CA ASP A 307 -14.89 -6.57 -11.17
C ASP A 307 -14.88 -7.88 -10.35
N LEU A 308 -15.29 -7.80 -9.08
CA LEU A 308 -15.35 -8.96 -8.18
C LEU A 308 -16.63 -9.78 -8.41
N PRO A 309 -16.57 -11.11 -8.20
CA PRO A 309 -17.72 -12.01 -8.34
C PRO A 309 -18.75 -11.88 -7.21
#